data_AF-A0AAV8RJV6-F1
#
_entry.id   AF-A0AAV8RJV6-F1
#
_cell.length_a   1.000
_cell.length_b   1.000
_cell.length_c   1.000
_cell.angle_alpha   90.00
_cell.angle_beta   90.00
_cell.angle_gamma   90.00
#
_symmetry.space_group_name_H-M   'P 1'
#
loop_
_entity.id
_entity.type
_entity.pdbx_description
1 polymer ?
#
loop_
_entity_poly.entity_id
_entity_poly.type
_entity_poly.pdbx_seq_one_letter_code
_entity_poly.pdbx_strand_id
1 'polypeptide(L)'
;MGGRSSFLRVALVTLLLGFYFVSCCVGFVEAGYSNATKRKRKRVPVRHQLSLDFYADTCPHVDQLVATVTARRFRDSPASGAATIRLFFHDCFVEGCDASVLIAPTTGGKVVVERDVEDNKNLAPEAFETVEMAKALVESKCPGLVTCADILAMAARDFVHLAGGPNYGVKKGRKDSRVSMAGKVRD
;
A
#
# COMPACT_ATOMS: atom_id res chain seq x y z
N MET A 1 -74.36 23.41 49.96
CA MET A 1 -74.12 22.70 48.68
C MET A 1 -73.04 23.43 47.89
N GLY A 2 -71.78 23.30 48.29
CA GLY A 2 -70.61 23.82 47.58
C GLY A 2 -69.80 22.64 47.08
N GLY A 3 -69.68 22.46 45.76
CA GLY A 3 -69.01 21.26 45.22
C GLY A 3 -68.82 21.23 43.71
N ARG A 4 -68.96 22.36 42.99
CA ARG A 4 -68.76 22.42 41.52
C ARG A 4 -67.57 23.29 41.07
N SER A 5 -66.96 24.09 41.97
CA SER A 5 -65.81 24.95 41.62
C SER A 5 -64.44 24.28 41.82
N SER A 6 -64.36 23.27 42.70
CA SER A 6 -63.10 22.57 43.01
C SER A 6 -62.68 21.58 41.93
N PHE A 7 -63.64 20.98 41.21
CA PHE A 7 -63.34 19.99 40.17
C PHE A 7 -62.67 20.61 38.93
N LEU A 8 -63.05 21.83 38.56
CA LEU A 8 -62.49 22.51 37.38
C LEU A 8 -61.05 23.00 37.62
N ARG A 9 -60.72 23.38 38.87
CA ARG A 9 -59.35 23.76 39.27
C ARG A 9 -58.40 22.56 39.33
N VAL A 10 -58.88 21.39 39.80
CA VAL A 10 -58.08 20.15 39.84
C VAL A 10 -57.81 19.61 38.43
N ALA A 11 -58.77 19.71 37.51
CA ALA A 11 -58.58 19.31 36.10
C ALA A 11 -57.56 20.19 35.36
N LEU A 12 -57.51 21.50 35.63
CA LEU A 12 -56.55 22.41 35.00
C LEU A 12 -55.11 22.19 35.52
N VAL A 13 -54.96 21.94 36.82
CA VAL A 13 -53.64 21.67 37.44
C VAL A 13 -53.08 20.32 37.00
N THR A 14 -53.92 19.30 36.83
CA THR A 14 -53.49 17.98 36.33
C THR A 14 -53.12 18.00 34.85
N LEU A 15 -53.81 18.77 34.01
CA LEU A 15 -53.43 18.97 32.61
C LEU A 15 -52.12 19.76 32.45
N LEU A 16 -51.92 20.83 33.24
CA LEU A 16 -50.68 21.62 33.19
C LEU A 16 -49.45 20.84 33.71
N LEU A 17 -49.62 20.04 34.77
CA LEU A 17 -48.55 19.15 35.26
C LEU A 17 -48.26 18.00 34.28
N GLY A 18 -49.28 17.46 33.61
CA GLY A 18 -49.11 16.45 32.56
C GLY A 18 -48.34 16.97 31.34
N PHE A 19 -48.64 18.19 30.87
CA PHE A 19 -47.90 18.82 29.77
C PHE A 19 -46.44 19.13 30.14
N TYR A 20 -46.17 19.55 31.39
CA TYR A 20 -44.81 19.75 31.88
C TYR A 20 -44.01 18.45 31.96
N PHE A 21 -44.64 17.35 32.37
CA PHE A 21 -43.99 16.04 32.48
C PHE A 21 -43.60 15.48 31.10
N VAL A 22 -44.49 15.62 30.09
CA VAL A 22 -44.20 15.21 28.71
C VAL A 22 -43.09 16.06 28.08
N SER A 23 -43.08 17.38 28.32
CA SER A 23 -42.02 18.27 27.83
C SER A 23 -40.65 17.94 28.43
N CYS A 24 -40.60 17.57 29.71
CA CYS A 24 -39.36 17.12 30.36
C CYS A 24 -38.83 15.81 29.75
N CYS A 25 -39.70 14.85 29.44
CA CYS A 25 -39.31 13.61 28.77
C CYS A 25 -38.76 13.83 27.36
N VAL A 26 -39.30 14.78 26.59
CA VAL A 26 -38.78 15.10 25.24
C VAL A 26 -37.40 15.77 25.34
N GLY A 27 -37.19 16.67 26.31
CA GLY A 27 -35.89 17.33 26.53
C GLY A 27 -34.76 16.38 26.95
N PHE A 28 -35.08 15.29 27.65
CA PHE A 28 -34.08 14.27 28.03
C PHE A 28 -33.68 13.34 26.88
N VAL A 29 -34.50 13.17 25.84
CA VAL A 29 -34.16 12.33 24.67
C VAL A 29 -33.13 13.03 23.75
N GLU A 30 -33.14 14.36 23.66
CA GLU A 30 -32.18 15.11 22.82
C GLU A 30 -30.75 15.17 23.40
N ALA A 31 -30.57 14.99 24.72
CA ALA A 31 -29.25 14.98 25.34
C ALA A 31 -28.45 13.66 25.12
N GLY A 32 -29.06 12.65 24.47
CA GLY A 32 -28.52 11.29 24.37
C GLY A 32 -27.73 10.95 23.10
N TYR A 33 -27.62 11.82 22.09
CA TYR A 33 -27.13 11.43 20.76
C TYR A 33 -25.84 12.10 20.26
N SER A 34 -25.00 12.61 21.15
CA SER A 34 -23.72 13.24 20.77
C SER A 34 -22.52 12.60 21.48
N ASN A 35 -22.27 11.32 21.18
CA ASN A 35 -20.94 10.73 21.35
C ASN A 35 -20.77 9.45 20.52
N ALA A 36 -21.08 9.54 19.22
CA ALA A 36 -20.71 8.52 18.26
C ALA A 36 -19.25 8.73 17.82
N THR A 37 -18.34 7.99 18.46
CA THR A 37 -17.15 7.41 17.85
C THR A 37 -16.26 8.35 17.01
N LYS A 38 -15.28 9.02 17.64
CA LYS A 38 -14.01 9.34 16.96
C LYS A 38 -13.21 8.05 16.74
N ARG A 39 -13.73 7.16 15.90
CA ARG A 39 -12.96 6.06 15.35
C ARG A 39 -11.98 6.69 14.37
N LYS A 40 -10.68 6.75 14.73
CA LYS A 40 -9.63 7.05 13.75
C LYS A 40 -9.85 6.08 12.59
N ARG A 41 -10.33 6.58 11.45
CA ARG A 41 -10.33 5.82 10.20
C ARG A 41 -8.87 5.49 9.92
N LYS A 42 -8.41 4.29 10.30
CA LYS A 42 -7.26 3.66 9.64
C LYS A 42 -7.63 3.74 8.16
N ARG A 43 -6.93 4.56 7.37
CA ARG A 43 -7.11 4.58 5.92
C ARG A 43 -6.86 3.14 5.50
N VAL A 44 -7.91 2.46 5.04
CA VAL A 44 -7.73 1.22 4.30
C VAL A 44 -6.95 1.64 3.07
N PRO A 45 -5.71 1.14 2.87
CA PRO A 45 -4.95 1.50 1.70
C PRO A 45 -5.80 1.16 0.47
N VAL A 46 -6.02 2.16 -0.38
CA VAL A 46 -6.68 1.94 -1.67
C VAL A 46 -5.74 0.99 -2.43
N ARG A 47 -6.10 -0.28 -2.51
CA ARG A 47 -5.38 -1.23 -3.35
C ARG A 47 -5.67 -0.82 -4.79
N HIS A 48 -4.71 -0.17 -5.44
CA HIS A 48 -4.75 -0.06 -6.89
C HIS A 48 -4.78 -1.47 -7.45
N GLN A 49 -5.78 -1.75 -8.29
CA GLN A 49 -5.97 -3.08 -8.82
C GLN A 49 -4.90 -3.35 -9.86
N LEU A 50 -4.01 -4.29 -9.55
CA LEU A 50 -2.97 -4.71 -10.48
C LEU A 50 -3.60 -5.43 -11.69
N SER A 51 -3.07 -5.17 -12.89
CA SER A 51 -3.55 -5.74 -14.15
C SER A 51 -2.40 -6.30 -14.98
N LEU A 52 -2.67 -7.32 -15.80
CA LEU A 52 -1.67 -7.84 -16.76
C LEU A 52 -1.32 -6.80 -17.84
N ASP A 53 -2.30 -5.97 -18.20
CA ASP A 53 -2.25 -5.04 -19.32
C ASP A 53 -2.02 -3.58 -18.88
N PHE A 54 -1.54 -3.36 -17.66
CA PHE A 54 -1.38 -2.01 -17.08
C PHE A 54 -0.59 -1.03 -17.96
N TYR A 55 0.40 -1.54 -18.70
CA TYR A 55 1.26 -0.75 -19.60
C TYR A 55 0.94 -0.95 -21.08
N ALA A 56 -0.16 -1.61 -21.44
CA ALA A 56 -0.46 -1.97 -22.84
C ALA A 56 -0.51 -0.74 -23.76
N ASP A 57 -1.10 0.36 -23.29
CA ASP A 57 -1.22 1.58 -24.09
C ASP A 57 -0.02 2.53 -23.96
N THR A 58 0.69 2.48 -22.83
CA THR A 58 1.73 3.47 -22.49
C THR A 58 3.15 2.97 -22.76
N CYS A 59 3.40 1.67 -22.59
CA CYS A 59 4.67 1.02 -22.85
C CYS A 59 4.46 -0.45 -23.27
N PRO A 60 3.91 -0.71 -24.48
CA PRO A 60 3.48 -2.05 -24.92
C PRO A 60 4.61 -3.09 -24.92
N HIS A 61 5.86 -2.66 -25.08
CA HIS A 61 7.03 -3.54 -25.17
C HIS A 61 7.76 -3.74 -23.83
N VAL A 62 7.18 -3.31 -22.70
CA VAL A 62 7.88 -3.33 -21.41
C VAL A 62 8.39 -4.72 -21.01
N ASP A 63 7.57 -5.77 -21.14
CA ASP A 63 7.99 -7.15 -20.83
C ASP A 63 9.19 -7.58 -21.68
N GLN A 64 9.22 -7.20 -22.96
CA GLN A 64 10.31 -7.54 -23.89
C GLN A 64 11.60 -6.79 -23.55
N LEU A 65 11.49 -5.52 -23.14
CA LEU A 65 12.63 -4.71 -22.72
C LEU A 65 13.28 -5.30 -21.48
N VAL A 66 12.48 -5.65 -20.46
CA VAL A 66 13.00 -6.30 -19.23
C VAL A 66 13.59 -7.67 -19.56
N ALA A 67 12.90 -8.49 -20.36
CA ALA A 67 13.37 -9.81 -20.78
C ALA A 67 14.71 -9.76 -21.54
N THR A 68 14.95 -8.71 -22.33
CA THR A 68 16.22 -8.51 -23.04
C THR A 68 17.38 -8.35 -22.06
N VAL A 69 17.17 -7.58 -20.97
CA VAL A 69 18.18 -7.36 -19.95
C VAL A 69 18.41 -8.61 -19.12
N THR A 70 17.35 -9.27 -18.67
CA THR A 70 17.44 -10.47 -17.84
C THR A 70 18.05 -11.64 -18.59
N ALA A 71 17.72 -11.85 -19.86
CA ALA A 71 18.34 -12.88 -20.70
C ALA A 71 19.85 -12.65 -20.86
N ARG A 72 20.26 -11.39 -21.11
CA ARG A 72 21.68 -11.03 -21.15
C ARG A 72 22.36 -11.28 -19.81
N ARG A 73 21.76 -10.81 -18.71
CA ARG A 73 22.31 -10.98 -17.37
C ARG A 73 22.44 -12.43 -16.97
N PHE A 74 21.44 -13.25 -17.27
CA PHE A 74 21.47 -14.68 -16.96
C PHE A 74 22.58 -15.41 -17.72
N ARG A 75 22.81 -15.05 -18.98
CA ARG A 75 23.92 -15.62 -19.77
C ARG A 75 25.28 -15.21 -19.21
N ASP A 76 25.44 -13.94 -18.84
CA ASP A 76 26.72 -13.39 -18.39
C ASP A 76 27.01 -13.80 -16.92
N SER A 77 25.98 -13.90 -16.07
CA SER A 77 26.03 -14.37 -14.68
C SER A 77 24.71 -15.04 -14.28
N PRO A 78 24.62 -16.39 -14.32
CA PRO A 78 23.40 -17.11 -13.91
C PRO A 78 22.99 -16.85 -12.45
N ALA A 79 23.97 -16.50 -11.59
CA ALA A 79 23.73 -16.15 -10.19
C ALA A 79 22.80 -14.92 -10.04
N SER A 80 22.78 -14.01 -11.02
CA SER A 80 21.85 -12.86 -11.03
C SER A 80 20.39 -13.29 -10.93
N GLY A 81 20.04 -14.48 -11.43
CA GLY A 81 18.65 -14.95 -11.35
C GLY A 81 18.20 -15.24 -9.92
N ALA A 82 18.96 -16.06 -9.20
CA ALA A 82 18.67 -16.35 -7.80
C ALA A 82 18.72 -15.07 -6.94
N ALA A 83 19.68 -14.20 -7.22
CA ALA A 83 19.85 -12.91 -6.56
C ALA A 83 18.61 -12.01 -6.73
N THR A 84 18.12 -11.82 -7.96
CA THR A 84 16.96 -10.96 -8.24
C THR A 84 15.66 -11.54 -7.67
N ILE A 85 15.47 -12.86 -7.72
CA ILE A 85 14.30 -13.50 -7.11
C ILE A 85 14.30 -13.27 -5.59
N ARG A 86 15.47 -13.42 -4.94
CA ARG A 86 15.60 -13.11 -3.52
C ARG A 86 15.34 -11.63 -3.23
N LEU A 87 15.86 -10.71 -4.05
CA LEU A 87 15.60 -9.28 -3.89
C LEU A 87 14.11 -8.94 -3.98
N PHE A 88 13.39 -9.55 -4.93
CA PHE A 88 11.94 -9.38 -5.05
C PHE A 88 11.18 -9.91 -3.82
N PHE A 89 11.60 -11.05 -3.28
CA PHE A 89 11.05 -11.57 -2.02
C PHE A 89 11.28 -10.59 -0.86
N HIS A 90 12.49 -10.07 -0.73
CA HIS A 90 12.86 -9.13 0.34
C HIS A 90 12.07 -7.82 0.25
N ASP A 91 11.88 -7.28 -0.96
CA ASP A 91 11.02 -6.12 -1.18
C ASP A 91 9.58 -6.41 -0.73
N CYS A 92 8.98 -7.48 -1.24
CA CYS A 92 7.57 -7.79 -0.95
C CYS A 92 7.26 -8.13 0.52
N PHE A 93 8.24 -8.62 1.28
CA PHE A 93 8.04 -8.98 2.69
C PHE A 93 8.15 -7.78 3.63
N VAL A 94 8.86 -6.73 3.23
CA VAL A 94 9.05 -5.51 4.02
C VAL A 94 8.08 -4.44 3.52
N GLU A 95 6.98 -4.23 4.23
CA GLU A 95 5.93 -3.23 3.93
C GLU A 95 5.20 -3.36 2.57
N GLY A 96 5.67 -4.21 1.65
CA GLY A 96 5.02 -4.60 0.41
C GLY A 96 5.91 -4.43 -0.82
N CYS A 97 5.46 -4.88 -1.99
CA CYS A 97 6.25 -4.79 -3.22
C CYS A 97 6.25 -3.35 -3.76
N ASP A 98 7.07 -2.48 -3.20
CA ASP A 98 7.12 -1.05 -3.52
C ASP A 98 8.55 -0.53 -3.83
N ALA A 99 9.52 -1.42 -4.05
CA ALA A 99 10.90 -1.07 -4.38
C ALA A 99 11.64 -0.25 -3.30
N SER A 100 11.16 -0.20 -2.06
CA SER A 100 11.84 0.48 -0.93
C SER A 100 13.26 -0.07 -0.70
N VAL A 101 13.47 -1.37 -0.95
CA VAL A 101 14.78 -2.02 -0.77
C VAL A 101 15.83 -1.52 -1.78
N LEU A 102 15.41 -0.97 -2.92
CA LEU A 102 16.30 -0.46 -3.97
C LEU A 102 16.85 0.94 -3.65
N ILE A 103 16.29 1.63 -2.65
CA ILE A 103 16.69 3.00 -2.31
C ILE A 103 18.06 2.96 -1.60
N ALA A 104 19.06 3.54 -2.25
CA ALA A 104 20.39 3.74 -1.69
C ALA A 104 20.41 4.89 -0.66
N PRO A 105 21.31 4.85 0.34
CA PRO A 105 21.49 5.96 1.27
C PRO A 105 22.02 7.19 0.53
N THR A 106 21.42 8.36 0.76
CA THR A 106 21.99 9.64 0.33
C THR A 106 23.18 10.03 1.19
N THR A 107 24.30 10.38 0.55
CA THR A 107 25.53 10.89 1.20
C THR A 107 25.20 12.14 2.02
N GLY A 108 25.23 12.01 3.36
CA GLY A 108 24.97 13.11 4.30
C GLY A 108 23.68 12.98 5.12
N GLY A 109 22.82 12.00 4.84
CA GLY A 109 21.62 11.71 5.65
C GLY A 109 21.90 10.71 6.77
N LYS A 110 21.46 10.99 8.00
CA LYS A 110 21.44 10.04 9.14
C LYS A 110 20.37 8.92 8.99
N VAL A 111 19.88 8.65 7.78
CA VAL A 111 18.78 7.72 7.55
C VAL A 111 19.37 6.36 7.21
N VAL A 112 19.16 5.39 8.09
CA VAL A 112 19.46 3.98 7.82
C VAL A 112 18.36 3.43 6.93
N VAL A 113 18.70 3.06 5.70
CA VAL A 113 17.80 2.48 4.70
C VAL A 113 17.78 0.96 4.82
N GLU A 114 16.76 0.31 4.25
CA GLU A 114 16.58 -1.15 4.31
C GLU A 114 17.77 -1.90 3.73
N ARG A 115 18.38 -1.38 2.65
CA ARG A 115 19.51 -2.00 1.97
C ARG A 115 20.74 -2.21 2.87
N ASP A 116 20.93 -1.35 3.87
CA ASP A 116 22.13 -1.34 4.72
C ASP A 116 21.92 -2.10 6.05
N VAL A 117 20.72 -2.65 6.28
CA VAL A 117 20.42 -3.48 7.46
C VAL A 117 21.17 -4.81 7.35
N GLU A 118 21.63 -5.34 8.49
CA GLU A 118 22.41 -6.60 8.56
C GLU A 118 21.77 -7.75 7.76
N ASP A 119 20.44 -7.89 7.86
CA ASP A 119 19.68 -8.94 7.17
C ASP A 119 19.73 -8.81 5.64
N ASN A 120 19.91 -7.58 5.14
CA ASN A 120 19.99 -7.23 3.72
C ASN A 120 21.41 -7.02 3.21
N LYS A 121 22.43 -6.97 4.08
CA LYS A 121 23.85 -6.84 3.66
C LYS A 121 24.34 -7.97 2.77
N ASN A 122 23.70 -9.13 2.87
CA ASN A 122 24.00 -10.30 2.05
C ASN A 122 23.19 -10.35 0.74
N LEU A 123 22.41 -9.31 0.42
CA LEU A 123 21.77 -9.20 -0.89
C LEU A 123 22.85 -8.95 -1.95
N ALA A 124 22.84 -9.81 -2.96
CA ALA A 124 23.83 -9.81 -4.02
C ALA A 124 23.73 -8.53 -4.88
N PRO A 125 24.84 -7.78 -5.08
CA PRO A 125 24.89 -6.57 -5.90
C PRO A 125 24.30 -6.75 -7.31
N GLU A 126 24.49 -7.94 -7.88
CA GLU A 126 24.01 -8.31 -9.21
C GLU A 126 22.49 -8.17 -9.37
N ALA A 127 21.73 -8.32 -8.28
CA ALA A 127 20.29 -8.12 -8.30
C ALA A 127 19.92 -6.65 -8.50
N PHE A 128 20.59 -5.74 -7.78
CA PHE A 128 20.36 -4.29 -7.89
C PHE A 128 20.75 -3.79 -9.27
N GLU A 129 21.92 -4.19 -9.75
CA GLU A 129 22.39 -3.80 -11.08
C GLU A 129 21.46 -4.30 -12.20
N THR A 130 20.88 -5.50 -12.04
CA THR A 130 19.92 -6.01 -13.03
C THR A 130 18.70 -5.10 -13.13
N VAL A 131 18.16 -4.64 -12.00
CA VAL A 131 17.03 -3.71 -11.97
C VAL A 131 17.44 -2.34 -12.51
N GLU A 132 18.61 -1.83 -12.14
CA GLU A 132 19.11 -0.53 -12.63
C GLU A 132 19.27 -0.52 -14.16
N MET A 133 19.87 -1.56 -14.73
CA MET A 133 20.02 -1.65 -16.18
C MET A 133 18.69 -1.86 -16.90
N ALA A 134 17.78 -2.67 -16.35
CA ALA A 134 16.45 -2.85 -16.90
C ALA A 134 15.68 -1.52 -16.88
N LYS A 135 15.76 -0.78 -15.76
CA LYS A 135 15.19 0.55 -15.62
C LYS A 135 15.79 1.53 -16.63
N ALA A 136 17.11 1.56 -16.78
CA ALA A 136 17.76 2.44 -17.76
C ALA A 136 17.29 2.16 -19.19
N LEU A 137 17.18 0.88 -19.58
CA LEU A 137 16.67 0.51 -20.90
C LEU A 137 15.21 0.90 -21.07
N VAL A 138 14.36 0.64 -20.07
CA VAL A 138 12.94 0.99 -20.11
C VAL A 138 12.76 2.50 -20.19
N GLU A 139 13.48 3.29 -19.39
CA GLU A 139 13.43 4.76 -19.43
C GLU A 139 13.87 5.33 -20.79
N SER A 140 14.80 4.66 -21.48
CA SER A 140 15.20 5.07 -22.84
C SER A 140 14.08 4.94 -23.88
N LYS A 141 13.03 4.17 -23.58
CA LYS A 141 11.88 3.91 -24.47
C LYS A 141 10.56 4.49 -23.95
N CYS A 142 10.37 4.48 -22.64
CA CYS A 142 9.14 4.79 -21.92
C CYS A 142 9.47 5.66 -20.69
N PRO A 143 9.86 6.92 -20.87
CA PRO A 143 10.39 7.75 -19.80
C PRO A 143 9.33 8.06 -18.73
N GLY A 144 9.65 7.79 -17.47
CA GLY A 144 8.81 8.10 -16.31
C GLY A 144 7.53 7.28 -16.18
N LEU A 145 7.36 6.21 -16.95
CA LEU A 145 6.11 5.45 -17.00
C LEU A 145 6.14 4.19 -16.12
N VAL A 146 7.23 3.43 -16.18
CA VAL A 146 7.31 2.10 -15.57
C VAL A 146 8.00 2.17 -14.21
N THR A 147 7.39 1.63 -13.16
CA THR A 147 7.93 1.69 -11.80
C THR A 147 9.03 0.67 -11.57
N CYS A 148 9.96 0.96 -10.65
CA CYS A 148 11.02 0.03 -10.27
C CYS A 148 10.44 -1.26 -9.66
N ALA A 149 9.37 -1.15 -8.89
CA ALA A 149 8.67 -2.29 -8.29
C ALA A 149 8.12 -3.26 -9.35
N ASP A 150 7.57 -2.74 -10.46
CA ASP A 150 7.10 -3.59 -11.55
C ASP A 150 8.25 -4.18 -12.38
N ILE A 151 9.35 -3.44 -12.56
CA ILE A 151 10.56 -3.96 -13.20
C ILE A 151 11.15 -5.12 -12.40
N LEU A 152 11.25 -4.98 -11.07
CA LEU A 152 11.72 -6.05 -10.19
C LEU A 152 10.83 -7.30 -10.27
N ALA A 153 9.50 -7.11 -10.29
CA ALA A 153 8.55 -8.21 -10.42
C ALA A 153 8.64 -8.92 -11.79
N MET A 154 8.76 -8.17 -12.89
CA MET A 154 8.96 -8.74 -14.23
C MET A 154 10.29 -9.48 -14.32
N ALA A 155 11.37 -8.88 -13.80
CA ALA A 155 12.69 -9.48 -13.83
C ALA A 155 12.75 -10.80 -13.05
N ALA A 156 12.11 -10.86 -11.87
CA ALA A 156 12.01 -12.09 -11.09
C ALA A 156 11.29 -13.21 -11.87
N ARG A 157 10.18 -12.90 -12.57
CA ARG A 157 9.49 -13.86 -13.44
C ARG A 157 10.37 -14.34 -14.58
N ASP A 158 11.05 -13.42 -15.25
CA ASP A 158 11.92 -13.77 -16.38
C ASP A 158 13.03 -14.71 -15.93
N PHE A 159 13.64 -14.49 -14.77
CA PHE A 159 14.65 -15.40 -14.23
C PHE A 159 14.11 -16.76 -13.80
N VAL A 160 12.89 -16.83 -13.26
CA VAL A 160 12.21 -18.12 -13.03
C VAL A 160 12.07 -18.88 -14.35
N HIS A 161 11.64 -18.20 -15.41
CA HIS A 161 11.48 -18.82 -16.72
C HIS A 161 12.83 -19.26 -17.32
N LEU A 162 13.86 -18.41 -17.26
CA LEU A 162 15.21 -18.72 -17.76
C LEU A 162 15.87 -19.87 -17.00
N ALA A 163 15.54 -20.07 -15.72
CA ALA A 163 15.98 -21.20 -14.91
C ALA A 163 15.21 -22.51 -15.21
N GLY A 164 14.32 -22.53 -16.21
CA GLY A 164 13.51 -23.69 -16.57
C GLY A 164 12.15 -23.77 -15.87
N GLY A 165 11.77 -22.73 -15.13
CA GLY A 165 10.47 -22.61 -14.50
C GLY A 165 9.34 -22.16 -15.45
N PRO A 166 8.10 -22.07 -14.93
CA PRO A 166 6.95 -21.67 -15.73
C PRO A 166 7.04 -20.20 -16.15
N ASN A 167 6.58 -19.90 -17.36
CA ASN A 167 6.30 -18.53 -17.77
C ASN A 167 4.88 -18.16 -17.34
N TYR A 168 4.76 -17.22 -16.41
CA TYR A 168 3.47 -16.74 -15.89
C TYR A 168 3.30 -15.24 -16.15
N GLY A 169 2.05 -14.79 -16.29
CA GLY A 169 1.74 -13.36 -16.44
C GLY A 169 1.98 -12.60 -15.13
N VAL A 170 2.76 -11.51 -15.19
CA VAL A 170 2.99 -10.61 -14.04
C VAL A 170 1.97 -9.49 -14.08
N LYS A 171 1.14 -9.38 -13.03
CA LYS A 171 0.29 -8.19 -12.86
C LYS A 171 1.16 -6.99 -12.49
N LYS A 172 0.91 -5.86 -13.12
CA LYS A 172 1.62 -4.59 -12.99
C LYS A 172 0.70 -3.50 -12.45
N GLY A 173 1.26 -2.34 -12.15
CA GLY A 173 0.63 -1.21 -11.49
C GLY A 173 1.10 -0.97 -10.06
N ARG A 174 2.25 -1.53 -9.67
CA ARG A 174 2.89 -1.23 -8.38
C ARG A 174 3.43 0.20 -8.40
N LYS A 175 3.53 0.82 -7.23
CA LYS A 175 4.08 2.17 -7.07
C LYS A 175 5.38 2.09 -6.29
N ASP A 176 6.36 2.90 -6.69
CA ASP A 176 7.62 3.01 -5.97
C ASP A 176 7.41 3.80 -4.67
N SER A 177 7.99 3.30 -3.58
CA SER A 177 8.11 4.01 -2.32
C SER A 177 9.04 5.20 -2.47
N ARG A 178 8.80 6.23 -1.65
CA ARG A 178 9.68 7.41 -1.53
C ARG A 178 10.56 7.34 -0.29
N VAL A 179 10.40 6.30 0.52
CA VAL A 179 11.00 6.18 1.84
C VAL A 179 11.46 4.73 2.00
N SER A 180 12.67 4.55 2.53
CA SER A 180 13.21 3.25 2.94
C SER A 180 13.59 3.35 4.40
N MET A 181 13.07 2.45 5.24
CA MET A 181 13.23 2.52 6.70
C MET A 181 13.79 1.22 7.26
N ALA A 182 15.04 1.24 7.73
CA ALA A 182 15.70 0.08 8.34
C ALA A 182 14.93 -0.58 9.49
N GLY A 183 14.16 0.20 10.25
CA GLY A 183 13.34 -0.33 11.36
C GLY A 183 12.27 -1.32 10.93
N LYS A 184 11.94 -1.39 9.63
CA LYS A 184 10.90 -2.26 9.07
C LYS A 184 11.38 -3.66 8.71
N VAL A 185 12.69 -3.86 8.66
CA VAL A 185 13.32 -5.16 8.39
C VAL A 185 13.43 -6.01 9.67
N ARG A 186 13.50 -5.36 10.85
CA ARG A 186 13.91 -5.97 12.13
C ARG A 186 12.74 -6.36 13.07
N ASP A 187 11.52 -6.45 12.55
CA ASP A 187 10.31 -6.79 13.33
C ASP A 187 10.07 -8.31 13.42
#